data_AF-A0A0Q4FT14-F1
#
_entry.id   AF-A0A0Q4FT14-F1
#
_cell.length_a   1.000
_cell.length_b   1.000
_cell.length_c   1.000
_cell.angle_alpha   90.00
_cell.angle_beta   90.00
_cell.angle_gamma   90.00
#
_symmetry.space_group_name_H-M   'P 1'
#
loop_
_entity.id
_entity.type
_entity.pdbx_description
1 polymer ?
#
loop_
_entity_poly.entity_id
_entity_poly.type
_entity_poly.pdbx_seq_one_letter_code
_entity_poly.pdbx_strand_id
1 'polypeptide(L)'
;MSGAVLAQLMAQGAAKGADLMTLRAIVEDAGELGATRALTRLGLADDAAQRDMAELRDLLAAWRDAKRSAWKAGFAWVARVAGAVLLAGLAMKLGFAEWLR
;
A
#
# COMPACT_ATOMS: atom_id res chain seq x y z
N MET A 1 -15.27 10.00 16.92
CA MET A 1 -16.49 9.63 17.68
C MET A 1 -16.20 8.79 18.91
N SER A 2 -15.31 7.79 18.88
CA SER A 2 -15.00 6.89 20.01
C SER A 2 -14.35 7.56 21.23
N GLY A 3 -13.44 8.53 21.05
CA GLY A 3 -12.76 9.20 22.18
C GLY A 3 -13.68 10.06 23.05
N ALA A 4 -14.75 10.63 22.46
CA ALA A 4 -15.70 11.47 23.19
C ALA A 4 -16.56 10.64 24.18
N VAL A 5 -16.97 9.44 23.76
CA VAL A 5 -17.74 8.52 24.62
C VAL A 5 -16.90 8.05 25.80
N LEU A 6 -15.64 7.68 25.57
CA LEU A 6 -14.73 7.24 26.63
C LEU A 6 -14.48 8.35 27.65
N ALA A 7 -14.20 9.57 27.19
CA ALA A 7 -14.03 10.74 28.06
C ALA A 7 -15.29 11.01 28.90
N GLN A 8 -16.48 10.88 28.31
CA GLN A 8 -17.75 11.04 29.03
C GLN A 8 -17.98 9.94 30.07
N LEU A 9 -17.57 8.69 29.80
CA LEU A 9 -17.65 7.58 30.76
C LEU A 9 -16.67 7.77 31.92
N MET A 10 -15.44 8.23 31.65
CA MET A 10 -14.47 8.57 32.70
C MET A 10 -14.98 9.71 33.58
N ALA A 11 -15.55 10.76 32.99
CA ALA A 11 -16.15 11.87 33.73
C ALA A 11 -17.33 11.41 34.61
N GLN A 12 -18.18 10.51 34.11
CA GLN A 12 -19.26 9.90 34.90
C GLN A 12 -18.73 9.02 36.05
N GLY A 13 -17.68 8.24 35.81
CA GLY A 13 -17.03 7.43 36.84
C GLY A 13 -16.44 8.29 37.95
N ALA A 14 -15.73 9.35 37.58
CA ALA A 14 -15.18 10.32 38.53
C ALA A 14 -16.28 11.03 39.33
N ALA A 15 -17.36 11.46 38.67
CA ALA A 15 -18.52 12.07 39.34
C ALA A 15 -19.23 11.12 40.32
N LYS A 16 -19.12 9.80 40.11
CA LYS A 16 -19.62 8.75 41.02
C LYS A 16 -18.61 8.36 42.11
N GLY A 17 -17.48 9.07 42.22
CA GLY A 17 -16.48 8.88 43.27
C GLY A 17 -15.37 7.88 42.93
N ALA A 18 -15.27 7.42 41.68
CA ALA A 18 -14.13 6.60 41.26
C ALA A 18 -12.86 7.46 41.13
N ASP A 19 -11.74 6.93 41.63
CA ASP A 19 -10.45 7.60 41.54
C ASP A 19 -9.96 7.72 40.09
N LEU A 20 -9.45 8.90 39.72
CA LEU A 20 -9.02 9.21 38.35
C LEU A 20 -7.79 8.42 37.92
N MET A 21 -6.86 8.12 38.85
CA MET A 21 -5.69 7.31 38.53
C MET A 21 -6.10 5.87 38.23
N THR A 22 -7.02 5.33 39.02
CA THR A 22 -7.61 4.01 38.79
C THR A 22 -8.33 3.94 37.45
N LEU A 23 -9.17 4.94 37.12
CA LEU A 23 -9.86 4.99 35.82
C LEU A 23 -8.87 5.05 34.65
N ARG A 24 -7.81 5.85 34.77
CA ARG A 24 -6.76 5.94 33.77
C ARG A 24 -6.05 4.61 33.56
N ALA A 25 -5.66 3.94 34.66
CA ALA A 25 -5.00 2.65 34.60
C ALA A 25 -5.87 1.58 33.90
N ILE A 26 -7.18 1.53 34.22
CA ILE A 26 -8.11 0.61 33.55
C ILE A 26 -8.20 0.90 32.05
N VAL A 27 -8.23 2.17 31.64
CA VAL A 27 -8.31 2.55 30.23
C VAL A 27 -7.02 2.22 29.48
N GLU A 28 -5.86 2.48 30.08
CA GLU A 28 -4.55 2.13 29.51
C GLU A 28 -4.43 0.61 29.34
N ASP A 29 -4.75 -0.17 30.37
CA ASP A 29 -4.69 -1.63 30.36
C ASP A 29 -5.70 -2.25 29.38
N ALA A 30 -6.94 -1.75 29.34
CA ALA A 30 -7.94 -2.19 28.37
C ALA A 30 -7.54 -1.85 26.92
N GLY A 31 -6.87 -0.72 26.71
CA GLY A 31 -6.32 -0.32 25.43
C GLY A 31 -5.19 -1.25 24.98
N GLU A 32 -4.24 -1.53 25.88
CA GLU A 32 -3.12 -2.45 25.63
C GLU A 32 -3.63 -3.88 25.35
N LEU A 33 -4.55 -4.41 26.17
CA LEU A 33 -5.19 -5.71 25.93
C LEU A 33 -5.95 -5.75 24.60
N GLY A 34 -6.64 -4.67 24.24
CA GLY A 34 -7.33 -4.54 22.96
C GLY A 34 -6.37 -4.59 21.77
N ALA A 35 -5.31 -3.80 21.82
CA ALA A 35 -4.27 -3.74 20.80
C ALA A 35 -3.57 -5.09 20.65
N THR A 36 -3.13 -5.70 21.75
CA THR A 36 -2.46 -7.00 21.75
C THR A 36 -3.35 -8.11 21.18
N ARG A 37 -4.64 -8.14 21.54
CA ARG A 37 -5.60 -9.11 20.96
C ARG A 37 -5.78 -8.90 19.46
N ALA A 38 -5.86 -7.65 19.01
CA ALA A 38 -6.00 -7.33 17.60
C ALA A 38 -4.76 -7.76 16.81
N LEU A 39 -3.55 -7.42 17.28
CA LEU A 39 -2.29 -7.85 16.68
C LEU A 39 -2.16 -9.37 16.66
N THR A 40 -2.50 -10.05 17.76
CA THR A 40 -2.47 -11.52 17.84
C THR A 40 -3.42 -12.15 16.82
N ARG A 41 -4.65 -11.63 16.67
CA ARG A 41 -5.61 -12.12 15.67
C ARG A 41 -5.14 -11.92 14.23
N LEU A 42 -4.34 -10.89 13.99
CA LEU A 42 -3.70 -10.63 12.70
C LEU A 42 -2.41 -11.44 12.52
N GLY A 43 -1.95 -12.19 13.54
CA GLY A 43 -0.68 -12.90 13.52
C GLY A 43 0.55 -11.97 13.58
N LEU A 44 0.39 -10.76 14.13
CA LEU A 44 1.43 -9.71 14.20
C LEU A 44 1.89 -9.43 15.64
N ALA A 45 1.81 -10.44 16.51
CA ALA A 45 2.13 -10.29 17.93
C ALA A 45 3.58 -10.66 18.28
N ASP A 46 4.33 -11.24 17.35
CA ASP A 46 5.73 -11.59 17.54
C ASP A 46 6.68 -10.42 17.19
N ASP A 47 7.90 -10.48 17.71
CA ASP A 47 8.92 -9.44 17.53
C ASP A 47 9.39 -9.30 16.07
N ALA A 48 9.19 -10.32 15.22
CA ALA A 48 9.60 -10.29 13.82
C ALA A 48 8.54 -9.64 12.91
N ALA A 49 7.28 -9.57 13.34
CA ALA A 49 6.16 -9.04 12.56
C ALA A 49 6.40 -7.65 11.94
N GLN A 50 7.07 -6.74 12.67
CA GLN A 50 7.41 -5.41 12.14
C GLN A 50 8.38 -5.51 10.95
N ARG A 51 9.40 -6.37 11.07
CA ARG A 51 10.41 -6.58 10.03
C ARG A 51 9.79 -7.25 8.81
N ASP A 52 9.00 -8.29 9.02
CA ASP A 52 8.35 -9.03 7.94
C ASP A 52 7.40 -8.13 7.15
N MET A 53 6.66 -7.25 7.84
CA MET A 53 5.80 -6.26 7.17
C MET A 53 6.59 -5.20 6.39
N ALA A 54 7.79 -4.82 6.86
CA ALA A 54 8.68 -3.94 6.09
C ALA A 54 9.20 -4.65 4.82
N GLU A 55 9.64 -5.90 4.96
CA GLU A 55 10.15 -6.71 3.84
C GLU A 55 9.07 -6.94 2.77
N LEU A 56 7.85 -7.29 3.17
CA LEU A 56 6.73 -7.44 2.24
C LEU A 56 6.41 -6.14 1.49
N ARG A 57 6.51 -4.99 2.16
CA ARG A 57 6.31 -3.68 1.52
C ARG A 57 7.41 -3.36 0.51
N ASP A 58 8.65 -3.70 0.83
CA ASP A 58 9.78 -3.52 -0.08
C ASP A 58 9.67 -4.45 -1.30
N LEU A 59 9.29 -5.71 -1.11
CA LEU A 59 9.01 -6.63 -2.21
C LEU A 59 7.86 -6.14 -3.10
N LEU A 60 6.78 -5.63 -2.51
CA LEU A 60 5.67 -5.04 -3.25
C LEU A 60 6.08 -3.78 -4.01
N ALA A 61 6.96 -2.95 -3.44
CA ALA A 61 7.50 -1.79 -4.11
C ALA A 61 8.33 -2.22 -5.33
N ALA A 62 9.26 -3.16 -5.15
CA ALA A 62 10.08 -3.71 -6.23
C ALA A 62 9.22 -4.34 -7.35
N TRP A 63 8.19 -5.11 -6.99
CA TRP A 63 7.27 -5.71 -7.96
C TRP A 63 6.48 -4.64 -8.74
N ARG A 64 5.99 -3.61 -8.06
CA ARG A 64 5.27 -2.51 -8.70
C ARG A 64 6.16 -1.74 -9.67
N ASP A 65 7.41 -1.53 -9.31
CA ASP A 65 8.40 -0.86 -10.15
C ASP A 65 8.76 -1.72 -11.37
N ALA A 66 8.98 -3.03 -11.17
CA ALA A 66 9.19 -3.98 -12.26
C ALA A 66 7.99 -4.00 -13.22
N LYS A 67 6.76 -4.03 -12.70
CA LYS A 67 5.53 -3.97 -13.51
C LYS A 67 5.46 -2.68 -14.33
N ARG A 68 5.74 -1.53 -13.71
CA ARG A 68 5.75 -0.23 -14.41
C ARG A 68 6.81 -0.21 -15.51
N SER A 69 8.00 -0.75 -15.24
CA SER A 69 9.09 -0.87 -16.20
C SER A 69 8.70 -1.74 -17.40
N ALA A 70 8.11 -2.91 -17.14
CA ALA A 70 7.63 -3.82 -18.19
C ALA A 70 6.57 -3.16 -19.08
N TRP A 71 5.60 -2.44 -18.50
CA TRP A 71 4.62 -1.68 -19.27
C TRP A 71 5.25 -0.60 -20.15
N LYS A 72 6.19 0.17 -19.59
CA LYS A 72 6.91 1.20 -20.36
C LYS A 72 7.69 0.60 -21.52
N ALA A 73 8.41 -0.51 -21.29
CA ALA A 73 9.14 -1.23 -22.33
C ALA A 73 8.20 -1.78 -23.40
N GLY A 74 7.06 -2.37 -23.00
CA GLY A 74 6.04 -2.86 -23.91
C GLY A 74 5.51 -1.77 -24.83
N PHE A 75 5.10 -0.61 -24.28
CA PHE A 75 4.64 0.52 -25.08
C PHE A 75 5.71 1.05 -26.04
N ALA A 76 6.96 1.18 -25.57
CA ALA A 76 8.07 1.63 -26.41
C ALA A 76 8.33 0.67 -27.58
N TRP A 77 8.30 -0.65 -27.32
CA TRP A 77 8.46 -1.66 -28.35
C TRP A 77 7.30 -1.62 -29.37
N VAL A 78 6.05 -1.55 -28.89
CA VAL A 78 4.87 -1.44 -29.76
C VAL A 78 4.95 -0.20 -30.65
N ALA A 79 5.31 0.96 -30.09
CA ALA A 79 5.47 2.18 -30.88
C ALA A 79 6.56 2.04 -31.95
N ARG A 80 7.68 1.35 -31.64
CA ARG A 80 8.77 1.10 -32.59
C ARG A 80 8.33 0.16 -33.72
N VAL A 81 7.61 -0.92 -33.41
CA VAL A 81 7.06 -1.84 -34.42
C VAL A 81 6.04 -1.12 -35.29
N ALA A 82 5.11 -0.37 -34.68
CA ALA A 82 4.13 0.41 -35.42
C ALA A 82 4.81 1.41 -36.37
N GLY A 83 5.82 2.14 -35.90
CA GLY A 83 6.61 3.05 -36.74
C GLY A 83 7.30 2.35 -37.91
N ALA A 84 7.92 1.19 -37.68
CA ALA A 84 8.57 0.40 -38.73
C ALA A 84 7.55 -0.08 -39.79
N VAL A 85 6.38 -0.57 -39.36
CA VAL A 85 5.30 -0.99 -40.25
C VAL A 85 4.77 0.18 -41.06
N LEU A 86 4.57 1.35 -40.43
CA LEU A 86 4.13 2.56 -41.13
C LEU A 86 5.14 2.99 -42.21
N LEU A 87 6.43 3.03 -41.88
CA LEU A 87 7.48 3.38 -42.85
C LEU A 87 7.55 2.38 -44.02
N ALA A 88 7.47 1.07 -43.73
CA ALA A 88 7.42 0.05 -44.77
C ALA A 88 6.19 0.22 -45.67
N GLY A 89 5.03 0.51 -45.08
CA GLY A 89 3.80 0.83 -45.81
C GLY A 89 3.94 2.05 -46.71
N LEU A 90 4.54 3.14 -46.21
CA LEU A 90 4.82 4.34 -47.01
C LEU A 90 5.79 4.05 -48.16
N ALA A 91 6.87 3.30 -47.91
CA ALA A 91 7.84 2.94 -48.95
C ALA A 91 7.21 2.16 -50.10
N MET A 92 6.31 1.22 -49.79
CA MET A 92 5.54 0.48 -50.80
C MET A 92 4.58 1.41 -51.57
N LYS A 93 3.87 2.31 -50.87
CA LYS A 93 2.90 3.22 -51.50
C LYS A 93 3.56 4.29 -52.38
N LEU A 94 4.73 4.79 -51.97
CA LEU A 94 5.48 5.84 -52.67
C LEU A 94 6.42 5.28 -53.75
N GLY A 95 6.49 3.96 -53.94
CA GLY A 95 7.28 3.36 -55.02
C GLY A 95 8.79 3.47 -54.81
N PHE A 96 9.27 3.64 -53.57
CA PHE A 96 10.71 3.79 -53.27
C PHE A 96 11.56 2.59 -53.72
N ALA A 97 10.93 1.43 -53.94
CA ALA A 97 11.55 0.24 -54.53
C ALA A 97 12.00 0.43 -55.99
N GLU A 98 11.41 1.37 -56.74
CA GLU A 98 11.88 1.71 -58.09
C GLU A 98 13.09 2.67 -58.09
N TRP A 99 13.31 3.41 -57.00
CA TRP A 99 14.42 4.38 -56.89
C TRP A 99 15.75 3.74 -56.45
N LEU A 100 15.70 2.52 -55.90
CA LEU A 100 16.83 1.74 -55.42
C LEU A 100 17.30 0.67 -56.43
N ARG A 101 16.66 0.57 -57.60
CA ARG A 101 17.03 -0.30 -58.72
C ARG A 101 17.90 0.46 -59.71
#